data_AF-A0A382YJA5-F1
#
_entry.id   AF-A0A382YJA5-F1
#
_cell.length_a   1.000
_cell.length_b   1.000
_cell.length_c   1.000
_cell.angle_alpha   90.00
_cell.angle_beta   90.00
_cell.angle_gamma   90.00
#
_symmetry.space_group_name_H-M   'P 1'
#
loop_
_entity.id
_entity.type
_entity.pdbx_description
1 polymer ?
#
loop_
_entity_poly.entity_id
_entity_poly.type
_entity_poly.pdbx_seq_one_letter_code
_entity_poly.pdbx_strand_id
1 'polypeptide(L)' 'PGHDFRYAIDSTKLQSELNWSPKETFKTGLRKTIEWFLENQNWWRNIQKNTYQQERLGVIG' A
#
# COMPACT_ATOMS: atom_id res chain seq x y z
N PRO A 1 -7.74 12.94 15.38
CA PRO A 1 -7.28 13.03 13.99
C PRO A 1 -5.86 13.60 13.93
N GLY A 2 -4.86 12.72 13.82
CA GLY A 2 -3.46 13.07 13.74
C GLY A 2 -2.83 12.20 12.67
N HIS A 3 -2.60 12.79 11.50
CA HIS A 3 -1.77 12.19 10.48
C HIS A 3 -0.57 13.10 10.32
N ASP A 4 0.62 12.52 10.39
CA ASP A 4 1.83 13.27 10.09
C ASP A 4 1.77 13.76 8.64
N PHE A 5 2.20 15.01 8.43
CA PHE A 5 2.07 15.67 7.12
C PHE A 5 3.00 15.09 6.05
N ARG A 6 4.11 14.47 6.46
CA ARG A 6 5.13 13.99 5.52
C ARG A 6 5.98 12.88 6.12
N TYR A 7 6.11 11.82 5.35
CA TYR A 7 7.17 10.83 5.53
C TYR A 7 8.09 10.84 4.32
N ALA A 8 9.40 10.77 4.57
CA ALA A 8 10.43 10.59 3.55
C ALA A 8 11.56 9.77 4.14
N ILE A 9 12.07 8.81 3.37
CA ILE A 9 13.15 7.90 3.79
C ILE A 9 14.36 8.14 2.88
N ASP A 10 15.54 8.29 3.48
CA ASP A 10 16.81 8.22 2.78
C ASP A 10 17.31 6.77 2.74
N SER A 11 17.49 6.22 1.54
CA SER A 11 17.95 4.85 1.32
C SER A 11 19.42 4.74 0.89
N THR A 12 20.18 5.83 0.96
CA THR A 12 21.57 5.91 0.49
C THR A 12 22.45 4.81 1.10
N LYS A 13 22.31 4.52 2.40
CA LYS A 13 23.09 3.47 3.08
C LYS A 13 22.91 2.09 2.45
N LEU A 14 21.67 1.71 2.12
CA LEU A 14 21.38 0.42 1.48
C LEU A 14 22.00 0.34 0.08
N GLN A 15 21.93 1.45 -0.66
CA GLN A 15 22.50 1.54 -2.01
C GLN A 15 24.04 1.41 -1.96
N SER A 16 24.70 2.09 -1.03
CA SER A 16 26.16 2.10 -0.94
C SER A 16 26.74 0.82 -0.37
N GLU A 17 26.13 0.25 0.68
CA GLU A 17 26.72 -0.88 1.40
C GLU A 17 26.31 -2.24 0.84
N LEU A 18 25.10 -2.33 0.28
CA LEU A 18 24.51 -3.60 -0.16
C LEU A 18 24.28 -3.64 -1.67
N ASN A 19 24.66 -2.59 -2.40
CA ASN A 19 24.35 -2.43 -3.84
C ASN A 19 22.84 -2.62 -4.11
N TRP A 20 22.00 -2.23 -3.15
CA TRP A 20 20.56 -2.39 -3.26
C TRP A 20 19.97 -1.30 -4.15
N SER A 21 19.04 -1.67 -5.02
CA SER A 21 18.21 -0.72 -5.76
C SER A 21 16.80 -1.27 -5.93
N PRO A 22 15.77 -0.39 -5.98
CA PRO A 22 14.40 -0.84 -6.19
C PRO A 22 14.26 -1.44 -7.59
N LYS A 23 13.71 -2.65 -7.67
CA LYS A 23 13.39 -3.30 -8.96
C LYS A 23 12.19 -2.68 -9.66
N GLU A 24 11.34 -1.98 -8.91
CA GLU A 24 10.11 -1.37 -9.38
C GLU A 24 10.13 0.14 -9.19
N THR A 25 9.61 0.85 -10.18
CA THR A 25 9.21 2.25 -10.00
C THR A 25 7.82 2.30 -9.36
N PHE A 26 7.42 3.47 -8.86
CA PHE A 26 6.04 3.65 -8.38
C PHE A 26 4.99 3.29 -9.45
N LYS A 27 5.20 3.73 -10.71
CA LYS A 27 4.28 3.47 -11.81
C LYS A 27 4.14 1.97 -12.12
N THR A 28 5.26 1.25 -12.17
CA THR A 28 5.24 -0.20 -12.48
C THR A 28 4.70 -1.01 -11.31
N GLY A 29 5.07 -0.65 -10.08
CA GLY A 29 4.54 -1.25 -8.86
C GLY A 29 3.03 -1.07 -8.75
N LEU A 30 2.52 0.16 -8.89
CA LEU A 30 1.09 0.45 -8.78
C LEU A 30 0.27 -0.31 -9.84
N ARG A 31 0.76 -0.38 -11.08
CA ARG A 31 0.09 -1.15 -12.13
C ARG A 31 0.01 -2.64 -11.76
N LYS A 32 1.11 -3.24 -11.32
CA LYS A 32 1.14 -4.64 -10.86
C LYS A 32 0.23 -4.89 -9.66
N THR A 33 0.16 -3.92 -8.74
CA THR A 33 -0.77 -3.99 -7.60
C THR A 33 -2.21 -4.02 -8.09
N ILE A 34 -2.60 -3.12 -9.02
CA ILE A 34 -3.96 -3.10 -9.58
C ILE A 34 -4.27 -4.42 -10.29
N GLU A 35 -3.37 -4.89 -11.16
CA GLU A 35 -3.50 -6.18 -11.86
C GLU A 35 -3.74 -7.31 -10.86
N TRP A 36 -2.93 -7.38 -9.80
CA TRP A 36 -3.08 -8.38 -8.75
C TRP A 36 -4.45 -8.31 -8.06
N PHE A 37 -4.95 -7.11 -7.73
CA PHE A 37 -6.28 -6.96 -7.11
C PHE A 37 -7.42 -7.41 -8.03
N LEU A 38 -7.30 -7.18 -9.34
CA LEU A 38 -8.28 -7.62 -10.33
C LEU A 38 -8.27 -9.15 -10.49
N GLU A 39 -7.10 -9.76 -10.46
CA GLU A 39 -6.93 -11.22 -10.58
C GLU A 39 -7.33 -11.97 -9.28
N ASN A 40 -7.19 -11.33 -8.12
CA ASN A 40 -7.36 -11.97 -6.81
C ASN A 40 -8.65 -11.54 -6.09
N GLN A 41 -9.77 -11.43 -6.82
CA GLN A 41 -11.04 -10.96 -6.23
C GLN A 41 -11.53 -11.77 -5.05
N ASN A 42 -11.43 -13.10 -5.12
CA ASN A 42 -11.87 -13.98 -4.05
C ASN A 42 -11.13 -13.68 -2.73
N TRP A 43 -9.84 -13.33 -2.82
CA TRP A 43 -9.03 -13.02 -1.65
C TRP A 43 -9.55 -11.78 -0.91
N TRP A 44 -9.65 -10.62 -1.58
CA TRP A 44 -10.06 -9.40 -0.89
C TRP A 44 -11.56 -9.38 -0.56
N ARG A 45 -12.41 -10.04 -1.35
CA ARG A 45 -13.85 -10.16 -1.05
C ARG A 45 -14.08 -10.95 0.24
N ASN A 46 -13.29 -11.98 0.51
CA ASN A 46 -13.41 -12.76 1.75
C ASN A 46 -12.98 -11.92 2.97
N ILE A 47 -11.92 -11.12 2.85
CA ILE A 47 -11.50 -10.20 3.91
C ILE A 47 -12.58 -9.13 4.15
N GLN A 48 -13.10 -8.52 3.09
CA GLN A 48 -14.14 -7.49 3.19
C GLN A 48 -15.39 -8.00 3.90
N LYS A 49 -15.89 -9.19 3.52
CA LYS A 49 -17.07 -9.81 4.15
C LYS A 49 -16.90 -10.08 5.65
N ASN A 50 -15.67 -10.38 6.08
CA ASN A 50 -15.40 -10.80 7.45
C ASN A 50 -14.94 -9.65 8.37
N THR A 51 -14.61 -8.47 7.84
CA THR A 51 -13.88 -7.45 8.61
C THR A 51 -14.37 -6.03 8.41
N TYR A 52 -15.10 -5.71 7.33
CA TYR A 52 -15.47 -4.33 7.02
C TYR A 52 -16.95 -4.20 6.64
N GLN A 53 -17.71 -3.46 7.45
CA GLN A 53 -19.12 -3.11 7.17
C GLN A 53 -19.27 -2.02 6.08
N GLN A 54 -18.15 -1.52 5.54
CA GLN A 54 -18.11 -0.42 4.55
C GLN A 54 -18.78 0.89 5.00
N GLU A 55 -19.06 1.03 6.30
CA GLU A 55 -19.58 2.25 6.87
C GLU A 55 -18.50 3.32 6.91
N ARG A 56 -18.90 4.57 6.72
CA ARG A 56 -17.99 5.70 6.95
C ARG A 56 -17.70 5.77 8.45
N LEU A 57 -16.50 5.38 8.85
CA LEU A 57 -16.04 5.58 10.22
C LEU A 57 -15.65 7.06 10.41
N GLY A 58 -16.08 7.67 11.51
CA GLY A 58 -15.80 9.08 11.83
C GLY A 58 -16.91 10.10 11.53
N VAL A 59 -18.18 9.67 11.50
CA VAL A 59 -19.36 10.57 11.35
C VAL A 59 -19.82 11.21 12.66
N ILE A 60 -19.34 10.72 13.81
CA ILE A 60 -19.67 11.32 15.11
C ILE A 60 -18.55 12.29 15.47
N GLY A 61 -18.83 13.57 15.29
CA GLY A 61 -18.09 14.70 15.84
C GLY A 61 -18.97 15.44 16.83
#